data_AF-A0A2S8XAY4-F1
#
_entry.id   AF-A0A2S8XAY4-F1
#
_cell.length_a   1.000
_cell.length_b   1.000
_cell.length_c   1.000
_cell.angle_alpha   90.00
_cell.angle_beta   90.00
_cell.angle_gamma   90.00
#
_symmetry.space_group_name_H-M   'P 1'
#
loop_
_entity.id
_entity.type
_entity.pdbx_description
1 polymer ?
#
loop_
_entity_poly.entity_id
_entity_poly.type
_entity_poly.pdbx_seq_one_letter_code
_entity_poly.pdbx_strand_id
1 'polypeptide(L)'
;MWKKAMRVSSSISYRKRFKCPVCDSFSLYIIHDSACECENGCDETLINIGSIFEKDEFNGYFTSDYIDKHFWIDDAEINKMFTAIVDDNRYNLLTEKEKQTLKTILYSRTSKIEESLDDLVVRYLNDNELTKVPQEMTEFGYMINLLEDTHFFMNLCCKDLALFNCGILFADKQFYSGRFFYNNAIEHLFQVNERIYVILGIVYNFNFKDELSLNKNYKIEDYIKGIDDYKNSDIKNILDSLKGNHMYRTLNTIRKLNTHDLSYYSKKIEEEMNEDVIAASKFWNRDGDAVDADFYLPQIKNLIFCLNKHYELFELILSKVSSLTNIEEHTSHPMITKFMKFQVTHFDKQYSSKEIQQLEFEKIKIFNKLPQYNNIIIADVFFRLNEVVRCVFDFCNMENEIFYKEWIQRENLHLYDLMDQQYLLYSAISRIYSCYDKLSRYISERYPQYKDIKYFHDFKKKLDKSALSYIIVDILNDDYYEGLYDLRNDIYHNLRAGTLHGEEGLVNFNYTLFIIVVENTKKIMKLIDDLYEFKNQKIGRNEPCLCGSGLKSKKCCG
;
A
#
# COMPACT_ATOMS: atom_id res chain seq x y z
N MET A 1 -8.30 11.96 -18.03
CA MET A 1 -7.35 11.88 -16.91
C MET A 1 -8.04 11.72 -15.55
N TRP A 2 -9.38 11.62 -15.47
CA TRP A 2 -10.12 10.84 -14.44
C TRP A 2 -10.53 9.44 -14.91
N LYS A 3 -10.14 9.06 -16.13
CA LYS A 3 -10.94 8.18 -17.00
C LYS A 3 -10.86 6.68 -16.68
N LYS A 4 -10.25 6.25 -15.57
CA LYS A 4 -10.26 4.85 -15.07
C LYS A 4 -9.53 4.76 -13.71
N ALA A 5 -10.12 5.30 -12.66
CA ALA A 5 -9.90 4.71 -11.32
C ALA A 5 -10.84 3.49 -11.23
N MET A 6 -10.26 2.33 -10.96
CA MET A 6 -10.63 0.98 -11.45
C MET A 6 -12.01 0.37 -11.07
N ARG A 7 -13.03 1.12 -10.64
CA ARG A 7 -14.41 0.61 -10.48
C ARG A 7 -15.49 1.62 -10.87
N VAL A 8 -15.21 2.90 -10.65
CA VAL A 8 -16.20 3.99 -10.72
C VAL A 8 -16.57 4.38 -12.16
N SER A 9 -15.68 4.21 -13.16
CA SER A 9 -16.03 4.56 -14.55
C SER A 9 -17.01 3.58 -15.22
N SER A 10 -16.94 2.29 -14.87
CA SER A 10 -17.92 1.29 -15.32
C SER A 10 -19.23 1.46 -14.56
N SER A 11 -19.19 1.61 -13.24
CA SER A 11 -20.42 1.80 -12.44
C SER A 11 -21.17 3.08 -12.80
N ILE A 12 -20.47 4.21 -13.02
CA ILE A 12 -21.12 5.46 -13.46
C ILE A 12 -21.81 5.31 -14.81
N SER A 13 -21.25 4.50 -15.72
CA SER A 13 -21.85 4.26 -17.04
C SER A 13 -23.21 3.58 -16.93
N TYR A 14 -23.37 2.66 -15.96
CA TYR A 14 -24.65 2.01 -15.63
C TYR A 14 -25.63 2.96 -14.94
N ARG A 15 -25.14 3.99 -14.25
CA ARG A 15 -25.95 5.04 -13.59
C ARG A 15 -26.49 6.12 -14.53
N LYS A 16 -26.17 6.11 -15.83
CA LYS A 16 -26.73 7.06 -16.80
C LYS A 16 -28.24 6.88 -16.95
N ARG A 17 -28.98 7.98 -17.11
CA ARG A 17 -30.42 7.96 -17.42
C ARG A 17 -30.62 7.83 -18.93
N PHE A 18 -30.64 6.61 -19.45
CA PHE A 18 -30.75 6.37 -20.88
C PHE A 18 -32.17 6.56 -21.41
N LYS A 19 -32.28 6.88 -22.69
CA LYS A 19 -33.58 6.93 -23.38
C LYS A 19 -34.12 5.52 -23.59
N CYS A 20 -35.30 5.23 -23.05
CA CYS A 20 -35.99 3.97 -23.27
C CYS A 20 -36.54 3.93 -24.71
N PRO A 21 -36.23 2.90 -25.52
CA PRO A 21 -36.69 2.81 -26.90
C PRO A 21 -38.19 2.51 -27.02
N VAL A 22 -38.84 2.05 -25.94
CA VAL A 22 -40.26 1.68 -25.93
C VAL A 22 -41.15 2.88 -25.63
N CYS A 23 -40.84 3.64 -24.59
CA CYS A 23 -41.65 4.80 -24.16
C CYS A 23 -41.06 6.16 -24.52
N ASP A 24 -39.89 6.19 -25.19
CA ASP A 24 -39.20 7.39 -25.67
C ASP A 24 -38.82 8.41 -24.58
N SER A 25 -38.71 7.99 -23.32
CA SER A 25 -38.33 8.83 -22.17
C SER A 25 -36.97 8.44 -21.57
N PHE A 26 -36.27 9.40 -20.95
CA PHE A 26 -35.02 9.17 -20.21
C PHE A 26 -35.29 8.53 -18.85
N SER A 27 -35.75 7.29 -18.87
CA SER A 27 -36.25 6.52 -17.72
C SER A 27 -35.61 5.12 -17.62
N LEU A 28 -34.66 4.80 -18.49
CA LEU A 28 -34.03 3.49 -18.55
C LEU A 28 -32.76 3.48 -17.69
N TYR A 29 -32.72 2.55 -16.73
CA TYR A 29 -31.56 2.23 -15.91
C TYR A 29 -30.98 0.89 -16.39
N ILE A 30 -29.68 0.84 -16.69
CA ILE A 30 -29.02 -0.40 -17.09
C ILE A 30 -28.34 -0.96 -15.84
N ILE A 31 -28.75 -2.15 -15.41
CA ILE A 31 -28.23 -2.79 -14.19
C ILE A 31 -26.86 -3.42 -14.49
N HIS A 32 -26.77 -4.14 -15.61
CA HIS A 32 -25.53 -4.68 -16.18
C HIS A 32 -25.71 -4.93 -17.68
N ASP A 33 -24.70 -5.49 -18.34
CA ASP A 33 -24.66 -5.66 -19.81
C ASP A 33 -25.81 -6.49 -20.42
N SER A 34 -26.60 -7.17 -19.59
CA SER A 34 -27.70 -8.02 -20.01
C SER A 34 -29.00 -7.81 -19.23
N ALA A 35 -29.09 -6.78 -18.38
CA ALA A 35 -30.32 -6.44 -17.66
C ALA A 35 -30.50 -4.93 -17.55
N CYS A 36 -31.74 -4.48 -17.71
CA CYS A 36 -32.11 -3.08 -17.59
C CYS A 36 -33.55 -2.96 -17.12
N GLU A 37 -33.88 -1.91 -16.38
CA GLU A 37 -35.24 -1.62 -15.97
C GLU A 37 -35.65 -0.23 -16.45
N CYS A 38 -36.92 -0.07 -16.80
CA CYS A 38 -37.48 1.22 -17.16
C CYS A 38 -38.45 1.67 -16.07
N GLU A 39 -38.29 2.90 -15.56
CA GLU A 39 -39.14 3.48 -14.50
C GLU A 39 -40.65 3.43 -14.85
N ASN A 40 -40.97 3.47 -16.15
CA ASN A 40 -42.35 3.36 -16.65
C ASN A 40 -42.86 1.91 -16.81
N GLY A 41 -42.11 0.89 -16.36
CA GLY A 41 -42.49 -0.52 -16.45
C GLY A 41 -42.55 -1.07 -17.88
N CYS A 42 -41.64 -0.63 -18.77
CA CYS A 42 -41.56 -1.17 -20.14
C CYS A 42 -40.97 -2.59 -20.14
N ASP A 43 -41.39 -3.42 -21.09
CA ASP A 43 -40.89 -4.79 -21.26
C ASP A 43 -39.43 -4.78 -21.72
N GLU A 44 -38.55 -5.32 -20.88
CA GLU A 44 -37.10 -5.38 -21.06
C GLU A 44 -36.69 -6.27 -22.24
N THR A 45 -37.51 -7.26 -22.60
CA THR A 45 -37.22 -8.18 -23.71
C THR A 45 -37.19 -7.48 -25.08
N LEU A 46 -37.77 -6.27 -25.15
CA LEU A 46 -37.79 -5.42 -26.34
C LEU A 46 -36.59 -4.46 -26.41
N ILE A 47 -35.71 -4.48 -25.40
CA ILE A 47 -34.63 -3.50 -25.24
C ILE A 47 -33.29 -4.15 -25.59
N ASN A 48 -32.64 -3.66 -26.64
CA ASN A 48 -31.27 -4.05 -26.99
C ASN A 48 -30.26 -3.12 -26.30
N ILE A 49 -29.75 -3.54 -25.14
CA ILE A 49 -28.78 -2.81 -24.31
C ILE A 49 -27.52 -2.41 -25.09
N GLY A 50 -26.98 -3.32 -25.91
CA GLY A 50 -25.79 -3.03 -26.72
C GLY A 50 -25.99 -1.82 -27.64
N SER A 51 -27.16 -1.74 -28.29
CA SER A 51 -27.51 -0.59 -29.14
C SER A 51 -27.72 0.72 -28.38
N ILE A 52 -28.04 0.66 -27.08
CA ILE A 52 -28.22 1.85 -26.23
C ILE A 52 -26.85 2.45 -25.90
N PHE A 53 -25.89 1.61 -25.50
CA PHE A 53 -24.52 2.07 -25.26
C PHE A 53 -23.86 2.64 -26.52
N GLU A 54 -24.14 2.08 -27.70
CA GLU A 54 -23.63 2.61 -28.98
C GLU A 54 -24.19 4.00 -29.32
N LYS A 55 -25.47 4.25 -29.02
CA LYS A 55 -26.10 5.56 -29.25
C LYS A 55 -25.65 6.61 -28.24
N ASP A 56 -25.36 6.19 -27.00
CA ASP A 56 -24.97 7.05 -25.88
C ASP A 56 -25.93 8.24 -25.66
N GLU A 57 -27.24 8.03 -25.89
CA GLU A 57 -28.30 9.02 -25.64
C GLU A 57 -28.79 8.92 -24.18
N PHE A 58 -28.38 9.87 -23.33
CA PHE A 58 -28.79 9.95 -21.93
C PHE A 58 -29.04 11.40 -21.48
N ASN A 59 -29.78 11.57 -20.37
CA ASN A 59 -30.05 12.86 -19.75
C ASN A 59 -29.78 12.84 -18.25
N GLY A 60 -28.53 13.10 -17.88
CA GLY A 60 -28.06 13.07 -16.49
C GLY A 60 -27.90 11.66 -15.93
N TYR A 61 -27.81 11.58 -14.61
CA TYR A 61 -27.45 10.36 -13.88
C TYR A 61 -28.45 10.06 -12.75
N PHE A 62 -28.68 8.78 -12.45
CA PHE A 62 -29.40 8.33 -11.27
C PHE A 62 -28.49 8.30 -10.05
N THR A 63 -28.97 8.82 -8.92
CA THR A 63 -28.35 8.63 -7.59
C THR A 63 -28.79 7.28 -7.01
N SER A 64 -28.02 6.68 -6.10
CA SER A 64 -28.42 5.43 -5.44
C SER A 64 -29.79 5.55 -4.77
N ASP A 65 -30.03 6.65 -4.03
CA ASP A 65 -31.34 6.92 -3.40
C ASP A 65 -32.51 6.92 -4.40
N TYR A 66 -32.27 7.34 -5.65
CA TYR A 66 -33.29 7.30 -6.69
C TYR A 66 -33.46 5.87 -7.20
N ILE A 67 -32.35 5.16 -7.42
CA ILE A 67 -32.36 3.78 -7.89
C ILE A 67 -33.16 2.90 -6.92
N ASP A 68 -32.79 2.92 -5.64
CA ASP A 68 -33.41 2.11 -4.57
C ASP A 68 -34.91 2.34 -4.41
N LYS A 69 -35.38 3.54 -4.77
CA LYS A 69 -36.79 3.92 -4.64
C LYS A 69 -37.62 3.58 -5.88
N HIS A 70 -37.00 3.58 -7.06
CA HIS A 70 -37.72 3.54 -8.35
C HIS A 70 -37.48 2.25 -9.15
N PHE A 71 -36.48 1.45 -8.80
CA PHE A 71 -36.10 0.23 -9.50
C PHE A 71 -36.02 -0.94 -8.54
N TRP A 72 -36.23 -2.15 -9.04
CA TRP A 72 -36.06 -3.36 -8.26
C TRP A 72 -34.62 -3.84 -8.42
N ILE A 73 -33.96 -4.10 -7.29
CA ILE A 73 -32.63 -4.71 -7.26
C ILE A 73 -32.75 -6.01 -6.50
N ASP A 74 -32.40 -7.12 -7.14
CA ASP A 74 -32.27 -8.39 -6.43
C ASP A 74 -31.01 -8.35 -5.54
N ASP A 75 -31.21 -8.05 -4.26
CA ASP A 75 -30.17 -8.13 -3.25
C ASP A 75 -29.43 -9.49 -3.28
N ALA A 76 -30.06 -10.57 -3.74
CA ALA A 76 -29.43 -11.89 -3.80
C ALA A 76 -28.35 -12.00 -4.89
N GLU A 77 -28.42 -11.26 -5.99
CA GLU A 77 -27.38 -11.24 -7.02
C GLU A 77 -26.15 -10.45 -6.57
N ILE A 78 -26.35 -9.29 -5.95
CA ILE A 78 -25.27 -8.48 -5.37
C ILE A 78 -24.54 -9.28 -4.28
N ASN A 79 -25.30 -9.95 -3.41
CA ASN A 79 -24.72 -10.75 -2.33
C ASN A 79 -23.90 -11.97 -2.83
N LYS A 80 -24.25 -12.57 -3.98
CA LYS A 80 -23.53 -13.73 -4.56
C LYS A 80 -22.11 -13.41 -5.00
N MET A 81 -21.83 -12.21 -5.52
CA MET A 81 -20.48 -11.82 -5.96
C MET A 81 -19.50 -11.71 -4.79
N PHE A 82 -19.99 -11.34 -3.61
CA PHE A 82 -19.15 -11.14 -2.43
C PHE A 82 -19.00 -12.40 -1.58
N THR A 83 -20.01 -13.29 -1.52
CA THR A 83 -20.00 -14.45 -0.60
C THR A 83 -18.80 -15.39 -0.80
N ALA A 84 -18.24 -15.46 -2.02
CA ALA A 84 -17.10 -16.32 -2.35
C ALA A 84 -15.79 -15.95 -1.62
N ILE A 85 -15.65 -14.74 -1.05
CA ILE A 85 -14.41 -14.29 -0.41
C ILE A 85 -14.33 -14.71 1.07
N VAL A 86 -15.45 -14.86 1.79
CA VAL A 86 -15.46 -15.08 3.25
C VAL A 86 -16.10 -16.40 3.68
N ASP A 87 -16.38 -17.30 2.74
CA ASP A 87 -16.98 -18.62 3.05
C ASP A 87 -15.97 -19.79 3.11
N ASP A 88 -14.75 -19.51 3.59
CA ASP A 88 -13.63 -20.41 3.31
C ASP A 88 -12.63 -20.50 4.47
N ASN A 89 -11.85 -21.57 4.50
CA ASN A 89 -10.85 -21.94 5.52
C ASN A 89 -9.79 -20.85 5.84
N ARG A 90 -9.82 -19.75 5.08
CA ARG A 90 -8.95 -18.56 5.14
C ARG A 90 -9.07 -17.75 6.45
N TYR A 91 -10.04 -18.01 7.31
CA TYR A 91 -10.18 -17.32 8.61
C TYR A 91 -10.14 -18.24 9.83
N ASN A 92 -9.71 -19.49 9.67
CA ASN A 92 -9.84 -20.52 10.71
C ASN A 92 -9.13 -20.20 12.04
N LEU A 93 -8.11 -19.34 12.02
CA LEU A 93 -7.37 -18.93 13.23
C LEU A 93 -8.02 -17.75 13.97
N LEU A 94 -9.02 -17.09 13.38
CA LEU A 94 -9.73 -15.96 14.00
C LEU A 94 -10.89 -16.45 14.87
N THR A 95 -11.20 -15.69 15.92
CA THR A 95 -12.42 -15.90 16.69
C THR A 95 -13.66 -15.58 15.85
N GLU A 96 -14.82 -16.17 16.19
CA GLU A 96 -16.08 -15.89 15.48
C GLU A 96 -16.45 -14.41 15.48
N LYS A 97 -16.13 -13.68 16.56
CA LYS A 97 -16.33 -12.23 16.63
C LYS A 97 -15.47 -11.47 15.61
N GLU A 98 -14.21 -11.86 15.46
CA GLU A 98 -13.29 -11.25 14.50
C GLU A 98 -13.69 -11.57 13.05
N LYS A 99 -14.06 -12.83 12.78
CA LYS A 99 -14.64 -13.25 11.49
C LYS A 99 -15.86 -12.42 11.14
N GLN A 100 -16.81 -12.29 12.07
CA GLN A 100 -18.03 -11.52 11.85
C GLN A 100 -17.72 -10.05 11.61
N THR A 101 -16.75 -9.48 12.32
CA THR A 101 -16.31 -8.08 12.11
C THR A 101 -15.75 -7.90 10.70
N LEU A 102 -14.85 -8.78 10.26
CA LEU A 102 -14.28 -8.73 8.92
C LEU A 102 -15.33 -8.97 7.83
N LYS A 103 -16.28 -9.89 8.03
CA LYS A 103 -17.46 -10.08 7.16
C LYS A 103 -18.24 -8.78 7.01
N THR A 104 -18.57 -8.13 8.13
CA THR A 104 -19.31 -6.85 8.12
C THR A 104 -18.54 -5.76 7.36
N ILE A 105 -17.23 -5.67 7.56
CA ILE A 105 -16.38 -4.69 6.86
C ILE A 105 -16.35 -4.97 5.36
N LEU A 106 -15.98 -6.20 4.97
CA LEU A 106 -15.79 -6.59 3.57
C LEU A 106 -17.10 -6.57 2.77
N TYR A 107 -18.23 -6.90 3.39
CA TYR A 107 -19.50 -6.99 2.68
C TYR A 107 -20.34 -5.74 2.83
N SER A 108 -20.70 -5.37 4.05
CA SER A 108 -21.67 -4.31 4.25
C SER A 108 -21.06 -2.93 4.07
N ARG A 109 -19.86 -2.69 4.61
CA ARG A 109 -19.25 -1.35 4.57
C ARG A 109 -18.61 -1.04 3.24
N THR A 110 -17.88 -2.00 2.68
CA THR A 110 -17.18 -1.82 1.39
C THR A 110 -18.17 -1.46 0.27
N SER A 111 -19.27 -2.21 0.12
CA SER A 111 -20.31 -1.91 -0.89
C SER A 111 -20.89 -0.52 -0.70
N LYS A 112 -21.33 -0.19 0.53
CA LYS A 112 -21.91 1.12 0.85
C LYS A 112 -20.96 2.29 0.60
N ILE A 113 -19.66 2.08 0.86
CA ILE A 113 -18.64 3.08 0.58
C ILE A 113 -18.48 3.28 -0.93
N GLU A 114 -18.44 2.19 -1.72
CA GLU A 114 -18.36 2.28 -3.19
C GLU A 114 -19.58 3.00 -3.75
N GLU A 115 -20.78 2.68 -3.29
CA GLU A 115 -22.02 3.38 -3.65
C GLU A 115 -21.97 4.88 -3.28
N SER A 116 -21.47 5.20 -2.08
CA SER A 116 -21.33 6.59 -1.62
C SER A 116 -20.33 7.39 -2.44
N LEU A 117 -19.24 6.74 -2.89
CA LEU A 117 -18.25 7.35 -3.79
C LEU A 117 -18.84 7.62 -5.17
N ASP A 118 -19.58 6.65 -5.73
CA ASP A 118 -20.31 6.85 -6.99
C ASP A 118 -21.30 8.00 -6.89
N ASP A 119 -22.07 8.08 -5.80
CA ASP A 119 -23.05 9.14 -5.55
C ASP A 119 -22.42 10.52 -5.41
N LEU A 120 -21.20 10.61 -4.88
CA LEU A 120 -20.44 11.86 -4.87
C LEU A 120 -20.15 12.33 -6.29
N VAL A 121 -19.68 11.43 -7.15
CA VAL A 121 -19.35 11.77 -8.54
C VAL A 121 -20.62 12.10 -9.33
N VAL A 122 -21.68 11.31 -9.18
CA VAL A 122 -22.98 11.55 -9.84
C VAL A 122 -23.55 12.92 -9.47
N ARG A 123 -23.52 13.30 -8.19
CA ARG A 123 -23.98 14.62 -7.75
C ARG A 123 -23.16 15.73 -8.39
N TYR A 124 -21.84 15.61 -8.35
CA TYR A 124 -20.97 16.59 -9.02
C TYR A 124 -21.26 16.72 -10.53
N LEU A 125 -21.49 15.60 -11.23
CA LEU A 125 -21.84 15.63 -12.65
C LEU A 125 -23.18 16.32 -12.90
N ASN A 126 -24.19 16.01 -12.09
CA ASN A 126 -25.51 16.63 -12.21
C ASN A 126 -25.48 18.13 -11.86
N ASP A 127 -24.83 18.51 -10.75
CA ASP A 127 -24.74 19.89 -10.27
C ASP A 127 -23.98 20.82 -11.24
N ASN A 128 -23.08 20.25 -12.04
CA ASN A 128 -22.29 20.98 -13.05
C ASN A 128 -22.78 20.72 -14.49
N GLU A 129 -23.93 20.06 -14.68
CA GLU A 129 -24.51 19.72 -15.99
C GLU A 129 -23.51 18.99 -16.93
N LEU A 130 -22.64 18.16 -16.36
CA LEU A 130 -21.60 17.45 -17.08
C LEU A 130 -22.10 16.10 -17.58
N THR A 131 -21.96 15.86 -18.88
CA THR A 131 -22.27 14.57 -19.50
C THR A 131 -21.14 13.55 -19.34
N LYS A 132 -19.96 13.98 -18.90
CA LYS A 132 -18.83 13.08 -18.67
C LYS A 132 -17.94 13.63 -17.57
N VAL A 133 -17.28 12.72 -16.88
CA VAL A 133 -16.23 13.07 -15.94
C VAL A 133 -15.14 13.90 -16.65
N PRO A 134 -14.71 15.05 -16.10
CA PRO A 134 -13.69 15.89 -16.68
C PRO A 134 -12.43 15.11 -17.05
N GLN A 135 -11.83 15.48 -18.19
CA GLN A 135 -10.57 14.84 -18.56
C GLN A 135 -9.42 15.39 -17.74
N GLU A 136 -9.34 16.69 -17.48
CA GLU A 136 -8.27 17.27 -16.67
C GLU A 136 -8.48 16.99 -15.18
N MET A 137 -7.38 16.91 -14.42
CA MET A 137 -7.44 16.71 -12.97
C MET A 137 -7.91 18.00 -12.29
N THR A 138 -9.14 18.00 -11.78
CA THR A 138 -9.69 19.09 -10.95
C THR A 138 -9.42 18.81 -9.46
N GLU A 139 -9.65 19.78 -8.59
CA GLU A 139 -9.52 19.58 -7.14
C GLU A 139 -10.51 18.55 -6.60
N PHE A 140 -11.77 18.63 -7.04
CA PHE A 140 -12.78 17.63 -6.71
C PHE A 140 -12.35 16.25 -7.23
N GLY A 141 -11.81 16.18 -8.45
CA GLY A 141 -11.24 14.94 -9.00
C GLY A 141 -10.14 14.35 -8.16
N TYR A 142 -9.19 15.18 -7.72
CA TYR A 142 -8.09 14.75 -6.86
C TYR A 142 -8.62 14.21 -5.53
N MET A 143 -9.59 14.90 -4.92
CA MET A 143 -10.20 14.46 -3.67
C MET A 143 -10.95 13.13 -3.83
N ILE A 144 -11.72 12.94 -4.90
CA ILE A 144 -12.39 11.66 -5.17
C ILE A 144 -11.36 10.53 -5.32
N ASN A 145 -10.31 10.74 -6.12
CA ASN A 145 -9.26 9.74 -6.28
C ASN A 145 -8.54 9.45 -4.94
N LEU A 146 -8.40 10.45 -4.07
CA LEU A 146 -7.78 10.27 -2.76
C LEU A 146 -8.69 9.45 -1.82
N LEU A 147 -10.01 9.66 -1.88
CA LEU A 147 -10.99 8.86 -1.17
C LEU A 147 -10.99 7.40 -1.67
N GLU A 148 -11.03 7.20 -2.98
CA GLU A 148 -10.95 5.87 -3.60
C GLU A 148 -9.66 5.14 -3.22
N ASP A 149 -8.51 5.80 -3.27
CA ASP A 149 -7.23 5.22 -2.86
C ASP A 149 -7.19 4.92 -1.37
N THR A 150 -7.81 5.75 -0.54
CA THR A 150 -7.95 5.48 0.89
C THR A 150 -8.75 4.20 1.10
N HIS A 151 -9.90 4.05 0.43
CA HIS A 151 -10.70 2.84 0.49
C HIS A 151 -9.96 1.61 -0.06
N PHE A 152 -9.21 1.77 -1.15
CA PHE A 152 -8.36 0.72 -1.71
C PHE A 152 -7.38 0.16 -0.68
N PHE A 153 -6.65 1.02 0.06
CA PHE A 153 -5.72 0.56 1.09
C PHE A 153 -6.42 -0.07 2.31
N MET A 154 -7.64 0.35 2.63
CA MET A 154 -8.44 -0.32 3.66
C MET A 154 -8.80 -1.75 3.23
N ASN A 155 -9.18 -1.92 1.97
CA ASN A 155 -9.46 -3.23 1.39
C ASN A 155 -8.21 -4.10 1.32
N LEU A 156 -7.04 -3.55 0.95
CA LEU A 156 -5.77 -4.29 1.02
C LEU A 156 -5.46 -4.74 2.44
N CYS A 157 -5.67 -3.90 3.45
CA CYS A 157 -5.51 -4.29 4.85
C CYS A 157 -6.43 -5.47 5.23
N CYS A 158 -7.69 -5.48 4.77
CA CYS A 158 -8.58 -6.62 4.97
C CYS A 158 -8.11 -7.89 4.25
N LYS A 159 -7.65 -7.76 3.00
CA LYS A 159 -7.12 -8.89 2.21
C LYS A 159 -5.89 -9.51 2.88
N ASP A 160 -4.96 -8.69 3.37
CA ASP A 160 -3.79 -9.18 4.11
C ASP A 160 -4.15 -9.88 5.42
N LEU A 161 -5.20 -9.43 6.11
CA LEU A 161 -5.70 -10.15 7.30
C LEU A 161 -6.24 -11.55 6.95
N ALA A 162 -6.81 -11.73 5.75
CA ALA A 162 -7.23 -13.03 5.24
C ALA A 162 -6.01 -13.89 4.83
N LEU A 163 -5.07 -13.27 4.10
CA LEU A 163 -3.86 -13.91 3.62
C LEU A 163 -2.90 -14.29 4.76
N PHE A 164 -2.94 -13.59 5.89
CA PHE A 164 -2.17 -13.95 7.09
C PHE A 164 -2.38 -15.41 7.49
N ASN A 165 -3.63 -15.87 7.54
CA ASN A 165 -3.94 -17.25 7.90
C ASN A 165 -3.46 -18.22 6.82
N CYS A 166 -3.60 -17.86 5.54
CA CYS A 166 -3.04 -18.64 4.45
C CYS A 166 -1.51 -18.76 4.59
N GLY A 167 -0.86 -17.67 4.98
CA GLY A 167 0.58 -17.62 5.22
C GLY A 167 1.05 -18.41 6.43
N ILE A 168 0.19 -18.75 7.38
CA ILE A 168 0.50 -19.72 8.44
C ILE A 168 0.22 -21.15 7.96
N LEU A 169 -0.90 -21.37 7.27
CA LEU A 169 -1.36 -22.71 6.87
C LEU A 169 -0.52 -23.35 5.74
N PHE A 170 0.06 -22.53 4.86
CA PHE A 170 0.74 -22.99 3.64
C PHE A 170 2.22 -22.62 3.59
N ALA A 171 2.82 -22.27 4.72
CA ALA A 171 4.20 -21.83 4.76
C ALA A 171 5.21 -22.94 4.44
N ASP A 172 4.93 -24.18 4.84
CA ASP A 172 5.70 -25.38 4.45
C ASP A 172 5.72 -25.61 2.93
N LYS A 173 4.71 -25.09 2.22
CA LYS A 173 4.58 -25.12 0.76
C LYS A 173 5.24 -23.94 0.09
N GLN A 174 6.12 -23.26 0.82
CA GLN A 174 6.77 -22.04 0.38
C GLN A 174 5.77 -20.97 -0.02
N PHE A 175 4.59 -20.83 0.63
CA PHE A 175 3.76 -19.63 0.50
C PHE A 175 4.41 -18.43 1.24
N TYR A 176 3.89 -17.22 1.08
CA TYR A 176 4.37 -16.07 1.84
C TYR A 176 4.05 -16.27 3.33
N SER A 177 5.00 -15.95 4.22
CA SER A 177 4.81 -16.15 5.67
C SER A 177 3.71 -15.26 6.24
N GLY A 178 3.08 -15.68 7.36
CA GLY A 178 2.09 -14.86 8.06
C GLY A 178 2.59 -13.44 8.35
N ARG A 179 3.81 -13.27 8.85
CA ARG A 179 4.41 -11.94 9.10
C ARG A 179 4.50 -11.04 7.86
N PHE A 180 4.62 -11.61 6.66
CA PHE A 180 4.67 -10.83 5.42
C PHE A 180 3.36 -10.05 5.27
N PHE A 181 2.23 -10.76 5.39
CA PHE A 181 0.90 -10.19 5.30
C PHE A 181 0.56 -9.30 6.49
N TYR A 182 0.93 -9.70 7.71
CA TYR A 182 0.70 -8.88 8.90
C TYR A 182 1.38 -7.50 8.80
N ASN A 183 2.64 -7.49 8.35
CA ASN A 183 3.39 -6.25 8.18
C ASN A 183 2.80 -5.39 7.06
N ASN A 184 2.34 -5.99 5.95
CA ASN A 184 1.65 -5.27 4.88
C ASN A 184 0.34 -4.63 5.38
N ALA A 185 -0.47 -5.38 6.13
CA ALA A 185 -1.71 -4.88 6.70
C ALA A 185 -1.48 -3.67 7.62
N ILE A 186 -0.42 -3.69 8.44
CA ILE A 186 -0.02 -2.53 9.24
C ILE A 186 0.34 -1.36 8.34
N GLU A 187 1.20 -1.55 7.34
CA GLU A 187 1.60 -0.46 6.45
C GLU A 187 0.40 0.15 5.71
N HIS A 188 -0.54 -0.67 5.23
CA HIS A 188 -1.77 -0.23 4.61
C HIS A 188 -2.66 0.56 5.57
N LEU A 189 -2.87 0.10 6.81
CA LEU A 189 -3.60 0.86 7.82
C LEU A 189 -3.00 2.26 8.03
N PHE A 190 -1.66 2.36 8.05
CA PHE A 190 -1.01 3.64 8.21
C PHE A 190 -1.07 4.50 6.95
N GLN A 191 -1.00 3.91 5.75
CA GLN A 191 -1.25 4.62 4.49
C GLN A 191 -2.66 5.23 4.44
N VAL A 192 -3.66 4.53 4.99
CA VAL A 192 -5.04 5.04 5.17
C VAL A 192 -5.04 6.23 6.13
N ASN A 193 -4.41 6.09 7.30
CA ASN A 193 -4.36 7.15 8.29
C ASN A 193 -3.70 8.44 7.75
N GLU A 194 -2.58 8.33 7.04
CA GLU A 194 -1.89 9.49 6.44
C GLU A 194 -2.79 10.18 5.40
N ARG A 195 -3.47 9.42 4.53
CA ARG A 195 -4.42 9.99 3.55
C ARG A 195 -5.63 10.64 4.20
N ILE A 196 -6.16 10.07 5.28
CA ILE A 196 -7.25 10.69 6.05
C ILE A 196 -6.84 12.08 6.52
N TYR A 197 -5.61 12.27 7.01
CA TYR A 197 -5.13 13.61 7.37
C TYR A 197 -5.08 14.55 6.17
N VAL A 198 -4.64 14.08 5.01
CA VAL A 198 -4.63 14.89 3.79
C VAL A 198 -6.06 15.29 3.40
N ILE A 199 -7.03 14.36 3.42
CA ILE A 199 -8.44 14.62 3.12
C ILE A 199 -9.01 15.64 4.12
N LEU A 200 -8.77 15.47 5.42
CA LEU A 200 -9.20 16.43 6.42
C LEU A 200 -8.56 17.80 6.21
N GLY A 201 -7.29 17.85 5.81
CA GLY A 201 -6.63 19.08 5.42
C GLY A 201 -7.37 19.78 4.28
N ILE A 202 -7.81 19.06 3.24
CA ILE A 202 -8.60 19.61 2.14
C ILE A 202 -9.96 20.09 2.64
N VAL A 203 -10.72 19.23 3.33
CA VAL A 203 -12.07 19.53 3.87
C VAL A 203 -12.08 20.76 4.77
N TYR A 204 -11.00 20.99 5.51
CA TYR A 204 -10.86 22.09 6.46
C TYR A 204 -9.99 23.25 5.94
N ASN A 205 -9.67 23.29 4.65
CA ASN A 205 -8.92 24.37 4.00
C ASN A 205 -7.52 24.62 4.60
N PHE A 206 -6.78 23.54 4.91
CA PHE A 206 -5.38 23.60 5.28
C PHE A 206 -4.53 24.11 4.10
N ASN A 207 -3.67 25.09 4.36
CA ASN A 207 -2.79 25.68 3.36
C ASN A 207 -1.56 24.77 3.10
N PHE A 208 -1.74 23.80 2.20
CA PHE A 208 -0.68 22.91 1.73
C PHE A 208 0.46 23.68 1.05
N LYS A 209 1.70 23.28 1.34
CA LYS A 209 2.92 23.84 0.75
C LYS A 209 3.46 22.94 -0.37
N ASP A 210 4.21 23.51 -1.30
CA ASP A 210 4.87 22.75 -2.38
C ASP A 210 5.84 21.70 -1.85
N GLU A 211 6.54 22.03 -0.77
CA GLU A 211 7.42 21.11 -0.09
C GLU A 211 6.61 20.12 0.78
N LEU A 212 6.46 18.86 0.34
CA LEU A 212 5.67 17.85 1.06
C LEU A 212 6.15 17.59 2.50
N SER A 213 7.46 17.72 2.77
CA SER A 213 8.00 17.65 4.14
C SER A 213 7.43 18.73 5.07
N LEU A 214 6.81 19.78 4.53
CA LEU A 214 6.10 20.78 5.31
C LEU A 214 4.62 20.45 5.56
N ASN A 215 4.06 19.44 4.89
CA ASN A 215 2.65 19.02 4.98
C ASN A 215 2.46 17.79 5.89
N LYS A 216 3.22 17.72 6.99
CA LYS A 216 3.17 16.59 7.92
C LYS A 216 1.83 16.55 8.66
N ASN A 217 1.32 15.34 8.95
CA ASN A 217 0.02 15.14 9.63
C ASN A 217 -0.16 15.95 10.90
N TYR A 218 0.86 16.04 11.75
CA TYR A 218 0.72 16.80 13.00
C TYR A 218 0.45 18.29 12.75
N LYS A 219 0.95 18.86 11.64
CA LYS A 219 0.69 20.27 11.29
C LYS A 219 -0.73 20.45 10.78
N ILE A 220 -1.22 19.50 9.98
CA ILE A 220 -2.62 19.49 9.52
C ILE A 220 -3.53 19.39 10.74
N GLU A 221 -3.22 18.46 11.64
CA GLU A 221 -3.95 18.25 12.88
C GLU A 221 -3.99 19.50 13.77
N ASP A 222 -2.83 20.11 14.03
CA ASP A 222 -2.72 21.31 14.87
C ASP A 222 -3.56 22.45 14.30
N TYR A 223 -3.61 22.56 12.97
CA TYR A 223 -4.47 23.52 12.27
C TYR A 223 -5.96 23.20 12.43
N ILE A 224 -6.41 21.98 12.09
CA ILE A 224 -7.84 21.65 12.14
C ILE A 224 -8.40 21.65 13.56
N LYS A 225 -7.57 21.40 14.58
CA LYS A 225 -7.95 21.58 16.00
C LYS A 225 -8.36 23.01 16.35
N GLY A 226 -7.94 24.00 15.56
CA GLY A 226 -8.37 25.39 15.70
C GLY A 226 -9.80 25.64 15.23
N ILE A 227 -10.36 24.76 14.41
CA ILE A 227 -11.63 24.96 13.69
C ILE A 227 -12.81 24.41 14.48
N ASP A 228 -13.84 25.23 14.70
CA ASP A 228 -14.96 24.88 15.57
C ASP A 228 -15.83 23.74 15.04
N ASP A 229 -16.01 23.64 13.72
CA ASP A 229 -16.72 22.51 13.09
C ASP A 229 -16.00 21.19 13.39
N TYR A 230 -14.67 21.15 13.27
CA TYR A 230 -13.88 19.96 13.62
C TYR A 230 -13.95 19.64 15.12
N LYS A 231 -13.82 20.65 15.99
CA LYS A 231 -13.85 20.46 17.46
C LYS A 231 -15.12 19.77 17.95
N ASN A 232 -16.24 20.02 17.28
CA ASN A 232 -17.55 19.48 17.64
C ASN A 232 -17.96 18.25 16.81
N SER A 233 -17.06 17.75 15.94
CA SER A 233 -17.35 16.62 15.04
C SER A 233 -17.07 15.25 15.68
N ASP A 234 -17.80 14.24 15.22
CA ASP A 234 -17.51 12.84 15.55
C ASP A 234 -16.19 12.34 14.94
N ILE A 235 -15.73 12.99 13.86
CA ILE A 235 -14.40 12.76 13.25
C ILE A 235 -13.30 12.96 14.31
N LYS A 236 -13.36 14.07 15.07
CA LYS A 236 -12.41 14.32 16.16
C LYS A 236 -12.50 13.24 17.24
N ASN A 237 -13.71 12.86 17.64
CA ASN A 237 -13.92 11.86 18.70
C ASN A 237 -13.29 10.51 18.35
N ILE A 238 -13.44 10.05 17.10
CA ILE A 238 -12.84 8.80 16.62
C ILE A 238 -11.31 8.92 16.51
N LEU A 239 -10.78 10.03 16.00
CA LEU A 239 -9.34 10.26 15.91
C LEU A 239 -8.66 10.31 17.29
N ASP A 240 -9.27 11.01 18.25
CA ASP A 240 -8.78 11.07 19.63
C ASP A 240 -8.83 9.69 20.28
N SER A 241 -9.91 8.92 20.03
CA SER A 241 -10.04 7.53 20.48
C SER A 241 -8.93 6.65 19.92
N LEU A 242 -8.65 6.70 18.61
CA LEU A 242 -7.57 5.96 17.97
C LEU A 242 -6.20 6.28 18.60
N LYS A 243 -5.88 7.56 18.81
CA LYS A 243 -4.59 7.98 19.42
C LYS A 243 -4.46 7.62 20.89
N GLY A 244 -5.57 7.76 21.61
CA GLY A 244 -5.68 7.36 23.00
C GLY A 244 -5.51 5.86 23.19
N ASN A 245 -5.84 5.07 22.18
CA ASN A 245 -5.90 3.61 22.27
C ASN A 245 -4.51 2.95 22.27
N HIS A 246 -4.29 2.06 23.24
CA HIS A 246 -3.08 1.26 23.35
C HIS A 246 -2.82 0.38 22.10
N MET A 247 -3.87 -0.16 21.48
CA MET A 247 -3.79 -1.01 20.29
C MET A 247 -3.14 -0.25 19.12
N TYR A 248 -3.59 0.98 18.85
CA TYR A 248 -3.02 1.81 17.78
C TYR A 248 -1.57 2.18 18.05
N ARG A 249 -1.22 2.51 19.31
CA ARG A 249 0.17 2.78 19.70
C ARG A 249 1.07 1.55 19.54
N THR A 250 0.54 0.36 19.82
CA THR A 250 1.24 -0.91 19.61
C THR A 250 1.55 -1.11 18.13
N LEU A 251 0.55 -0.95 17.26
CA LEU A 251 0.74 -1.06 15.80
C LEU A 251 1.72 -0.03 15.26
N ASN A 252 1.69 1.21 15.75
CA ASN A 252 2.65 2.24 15.37
C ASN A 252 4.08 1.89 15.80
N THR A 253 4.23 1.25 16.96
CA THR A 253 5.53 0.76 17.43
C THR A 253 6.04 -0.35 16.51
N ILE A 254 5.19 -1.32 16.17
CA ILE A 254 5.53 -2.40 15.24
C ILE A 254 5.90 -1.84 13.87
N ARG A 255 5.12 -0.89 13.32
CA ARG A 255 5.43 -0.19 12.07
C ARG A 255 6.83 0.42 12.14
N LYS A 256 7.10 1.28 13.13
CA LYS A 256 8.40 1.97 13.27
C LYS A 256 9.57 1.01 13.38
N LEU A 257 9.40 -0.09 14.11
CA LEU A 257 10.39 -1.16 14.21
C LEU A 257 10.64 -1.78 12.84
N ASN A 258 9.58 -2.19 12.15
CA ASN A 258 9.67 -2.77 10.82
C ASN A 258 10.31 -1.84 9.80
N THR A 259 10.04 -0.54 9.84
CA THR A 259 10.59 0.42 8.88
C THR A 259 12.06 0.75 9.17
N HIS A 260 12.42 1.13 10.41
CA HIS A 260 13.68 1.82 10.70
C HIS A 260 14.61 1.12 11.70
N ASP A 261 14.07 0.22 12.51
CA ASP A 261 14.79 -0.47 13.58
C ASP A 261 14.93 -1.94 13.22
N LEU A 262 15.39 -2.80 14.12
CA LEU A 262 15.15 -4.23 14.00
C LEU A 262 13.65 -4.48 13.88
N SER A 263 13.26 -5.34 12.92
CA SER A 263 11.87 -5.78 12.82
C SER A 263 11.35 -6.27 14.17
N TYR A 264 10.05 -6.13 14.40
CA TYR A 264 9.43 -6.52 15.67
C TYR A 264 9.80 -7.96 16.07
N TYR A 265 9.78 -8.87 15.08
CA TYR A 265 10.29 -10.23 15.18
C TYR A 265 11.76 -10.29 15.64
N SER A 266 12.67 -9.64 14.90
CA SER A 266 14.11 -9.67 15.22
C SER A 266 14.41 -9.07 16.59
N LYS A 267 13.66 -8.05 17.01
CA LYS A 267 13.79 -7.47 18.35
C LYS A 267 13.32 -8.43 19.44
N LYS A 268 12.20 -9.13 19.24
CA LYS A 268 11.73 -10.15 20.19
C LYS A 268 12.73 -11.29 20.34
N ILE A 269 13.36 -11.68 19.24
CA ILE A 269 14.45 -12.65 19.24
C ILE A 269 15.63 -12.13 20.06
N GLU A 270 16.07 -10.90 19.80
CA GLU A 270 17.18 -10.29 20.53
C GLU A 270 16.90 -10.25 22.03
N GLU A 271 15.69 -9.87 22.43
CA GLU A 271 15.22 -9.87 23.82
C GLU A 271 15.32 -11.29 24.44
N GLU A 272 14.73 -12.31 23.79
CA GLU A 272 14.79 -13.70 24.30
C GLU A 272 16.21 -14.27 24.34
N MET A 273 17.04 -13.97 23.33
CA MET A 273 18.43 -14.43 23.26
C MET A 273 19.30 -13.83 24.37
N ASN A 274 19.02 -12.59 24.77
CA ASN A 274 19.74 -11.91 25.84
C ASN A 274 19.35 -12.41 27.23
N GLU A 275 18.15 -12.99 27.38
CA GLU A 275 17.65 -13.52 28.64
C GLU A 275 18.18 -14.93 28.95
N ASP A 276 18.35 -15.81 27.94
CA ASP A 276 18.85 -17.18 28.13
C ASP A 276 19.52 -17.77 26.87
N VAL A 277 20.77 -18.24 27.02
CA VAL A 277 21.53 -18.91 25.95
C VAL A 277 20.84 -20.20 25.46
N ILE A 278 20.15 -20.90 26.34
CA ILE A 278 19.35 -22.09 25.99
C ILE A 278 18.08 -21.66 25.24
N ALA A 279 17.46 -20.53 25.61
CA ALA A 279 16.35 -19.95 24.85
C ALA A 279 16.78 -19.55 23.43
N ALA A 280 17.97 -18.96 23.27
CA ALA A 280 18.53 -18.65 21.95
C ALA A 280 18.66 -19.90 21.07
N SER A 281 19.22 -20.99 21.60
CA SER A 281 19.36 -22.25 20.85
C SER A 281 18.01 -22.91 20.56
N LYS A 282 17.02 -22.81 21.44
CA LYS A 282 15.66 -23.31 21.17
C LYS A 282 14.99 -22.49 20.09
N PHE A 283 15.16 -21.17 20.12
CA PHE A 283 14.57 -20.24 19.17
C PHE A 283 15.00 -20.50 17.73
N TRP A 284 16.31 -20.65 17.46
CA TRP A 284 16.82 -20.93 16.11
C TRP A 284 16.30 -22.25 15.52
N ASN A 285 15.81 -23.15 16.38
CA ASN A 285 15.23 -24.43 15.99
C ASN A 285 13.69 -24.39 15.94
N ARG A 286 13.06 -23.25 16.24
CA ARG A 286 11.61 -23.10 16.12
C ARG A 286 11.25 -22.94 14.65
N ASP A 287 10.13 -23.57 14.30
CA ASP A 287 9.47 -23.33 13.02
C ASP A 287 9.03 -21.86 12.92
N GLY A 288 9.35 -21.20 11.81
CA GLY A 288 9.06 -19.78 11.60
C GLY A 288 7.58 -19.46 11.73
N ASP A 289 6.72 -20.41 11.36
CA ASP A 289 5.27 -20.23 11.37
C ASP A 289 4.69 -20.35 12.78
N ALA A 290 5.26 -21.25 13.59
CA ALA A 290 4.95 -21.32 15.01
C ALA A 290 5.36 -20.02 15.71
N VAL A 291 6.45 -19.39 15.28
CA VAL A 291 6.86 -18.08 15.80
C VAL A 291 5.89 -17.00 15.34
N ASP A 292 5.46 -17.00 14.07
CA ASP A 292 4.51 -16.02 13.56
C ASP A 292 3.15 -16.11 14.27
N ALA A 293 2.67 -17.34 14.50
CA ALA A 293 1.45 -17.60 15.26
C ALA A 293 1.55 -17.06 16.70
N ASP A 294 2.66 -17.29 17.40
CA ASP A 294 2.80 -16.85 18.79
C ASP A 294 2.88 -15.33 18.94
N PHE A 295 3.59 -14.64 18.03
CA PHE A 295 3.86 -13.22 18.18
C PHE A 295 2.85 -12.31 17.48
N TYR A 296 2.31 -12.71 16.33
CA TYR A 296 1.47 -11.83 15.51
C TYR A 296 -0.02 -12.13 15.63
N LEU A 297 -0.42 -13.40 15.79
CA LEU A 297 -1.84 -13.76 15.94
C LEU A 297 -2.52 -13.00 17.10
N PRO A 298 -1.90 -12.85 18.30
CA PRO A 298 -2.51 -12.08 19.38
C PRO A 298 -2.70 -10.60 19.08
N GLN A 299 -1.98 -10.07 18.07
CA GLN A 299 -2.03 -8.68 17.65
C GLN A 299 -3.03 -8.44 16.50
N ILE A 300 -3.57 -9.48 15.86
CA ILE A 300 -4.57 -9.32 14.78
C ILE A 300 -5.81 -8.60 15.29
N LYS A 301 -6.28 -8.92 16.51
CA LYS A 301 -7.42 -8.22 17.13
C LYS A 301 -7.23 -6.70 17.21
N ASN A 302 -5.98 -6.25 17.43
CA ASN A 302 -5.64 -4.83 17.48
C ASN A 302 -5.78 -4.21 16.10
N LEU A 303 -5.36 -4.93 15.05
CA LEU A 303 -5.45 -4.50 13.66
C LEU A 303 -6.90 -4.44 13.18
N ILE A 304 -7.70 -5.47 13.46
CA ILE A 304 -9.15 -5.50 13.15
C ILE A 304 -9.86 -4.34 13.85
N PHE A 305 -9.59 -4.11 15.14
CA PHE A 305 -10.17 -2.99 15.88
C PHE A 305 -9.82 -1.65 15.24
N CYS A 306 -8.53 -1.41 14.95
CA CYS A 306 -8.10 -0.15 14.36
C CYS A 306 -8.69 0.03 12.96
N LEU A 307 -8.69 -1.01 12.13
CA LEU A 307 -9.27 -0.98 10.79
C LEU A 307 -10.77 -0.64 10.84
N ASN A 308 -11.53 -1.29 11.72
CA ASN A 308 -12.95 -0.98 11.93
C ASN A 308 -13.18 0.50 12.28
N LYS A 309 -12.32 1.08 13.11
CA LYS A 309 -12.36 2.52 13.45
C LYS A 309 -12.00 3.43 12.29
N HIS A 310 -11.10 3.01 11.39
CA HIS A 310 -10.81 3.76 10.17
C HIS A 310 -12.00 3.72 9.20
N TYR A 311 -12.74 2.60 9.10
CA TYR A 311 -14.01 2.54 8.35
C TYR A 311 -15.05 3.51 8.93
N GLU A 312 -15.28 3.51 10.24
CA GLU A 312 -16.20 4.46 10.88
C GLU A 312 -15.78 5.92 10.60
N LEU A 313 -14.48 6.22 10.67
CA LEU A 313 -13.95 7.54 10.37
C LEU A 313 -14.16 7.93 8.90
N PHE A 314 -13.92 6.99 7.99
CA PHE A 314 -14.03 7.21 6.55
C PHE A 314 -15.48 7.46 6.13
N GLU A 315 -16.44 6.72 6.69
CA GLU A 315 -17.88 6.93 6.47
C GLU A 315 -18.31 8.36 6.87
N LEU A 316 -17.85 8.86 8.03
CA LEU A 316 -18.12 10.24 8.46
C LEU A 316 -17.48 11.29 7.53
N ILE A 317 -16.27 11.02 7.05
CA ILE A 317 -15.58 11.90 6.10
C ILE A 317 -16.36 11.95 4.79
N LEU A 318 -16.80 10.81 4.25
CA LEU A 318 -17.63 10.77 3.03
C LEU A 318 -18.93 11.55 3.19
N SER A 319 -19.60 11.42 4.34
CA SER A 319 -20.79 12.20 4.65
C SER A 319 -20.50 13.71 4.71
N LYS A 320 -19.38 14.11 5.32
CA LYS A 320 -18.95 15.52 5.36
C LYS A 320 -18.64 16.04 3.96
N VAL A 321 -17.86 15.30 3.17
CA VAL A 321 -17.51 15.65 1.78
C VAL A 321 -18.77 15.79 0.93
N SER A 322 -19.73 14.88 1.10
CA SER A 322 -21.04 14.91 0.43
C SER A 322 -21.85 16.16 0.70
N SER A 323 -21.61 16.84 1.83
CA SER A 323 -22.31 18.08 2.21
C SER A 323 -21.62 19.35 1.69
N LEU A 324 -20.40 19.24 1.16
CA LEU A 324 -19.67 20.36 0.57
C LEU A 324 -20.23 20.59 -0.84
N THR A 325 -21.23 21.47 -0.95
CA THR A 325 -21.96 21.73 -2.19
C THR A 325 -21.12 22.41 -3.28
N ASN A 326 -19.95 22.94 -2.95
CA ASN A 326 -18.94 23.44 -3.89
C ASN A 326 -17.57 23.30 -3.24
N ILE A 327 -16.75 22.34 -3.70
CA ILE A 327 -15.32 22.41 -3.44
C ILE A 327 -14.79 23.49 -4.37
N GLU A 328 -14.61 24.68 -3.80
CA GLU A 328 -14.05 25.84 -4.48
C GLU A 328 -12.74 25.43 -5.16
N GLU A 329 -12.67 25.49 -6.50
CA GLU A 329 -11.46 25.21 -7.31
C GLU A 329 -10.37 26.29 -7.15
N HIS A 330 -10.34 26.99 -6.01
CA HIS A 330 -9.66 28.26 -5.86
C HIS A 330 -8.17 28.13 -5.49
N THR A 331 -7.65 26.93 -5.23
CA THR A 331 -6.23 26.76 -4.90
C THR A 331 -5.65 25.42 -5.35
N SER A 332 -4.93 25.42 -6.49
CA SER A 332 -4.24 24.23 -7.00
C SER A 332 -3.39 23.57 -5.91
N HIS A 333 -3.82 22.40 -5.42
CA HIS A 333 -3.08 21.71 -4.38
C HIS A 333 -1.70 21.28 -4.90
N PRO A 334 -0.60 21.59 -4.19
CA PRO A 334 0.73 21.23 -4.67
C PRO A 334 0.97 19.74 -4.89
N MET A 335 0.21 18.90 -4.19
CA MET A 335 0.22 17.45 -4.36
C MET A 335 -0.18 17.03 -5.78
N ILE A 336 -1.10 17.76 -6.43
CA ILE A 336 -1.51 17.53 -7.82
C ILE A 336 -0.31 17.76 -8.75
N THR A 337 0.35 18.92 -8.63
CA THR A 337 1.53 19.24 -9.46
C THR A 337 2.66 18.23 -9.28
N LYS A 338 2.93 17.81 -8.03
CA LYS A 338 3.97 16.81 -7.76
C LYS A 338 3.60 15.44 -8.34
N PHE A 339 2.34 15.02 -8.15
CA PHE A 339 1.84 13.77 -8.70
C PHE A 339 1.99 13.73 -10.23
N MET A 340 1.59 14.81 -10.91
CA MET A 340 1.71 14.91 -12.37
C MET A 340 3.17 14.88 -12.84
N LYS A 341 4.14 15.41 -12.08
CA LYS A 341 5.57 15.31 -12.40
C LYS A 341 6.08 13.87 -12.27
N PHE A 342 5.72 13.18 -11.20
CA PHE A 342 6.13 11.81 -10.97
C PHE A 342 5.67 10.88 -12.10
N GLN A 343 4.46 11.13 -12.64
CA GLN A 343 3.89 10.34 -13.72
C GLN A 343 4.67 10.38 -15.04
N VAL A 344 5.58 11.34 -15.24
CA VAL A 344 6.38 11.46 -16.47
C VAL A 344 7.67 10.64 -16.41
N THR A 345 8.08 10.15 -15.23
CA THR A 345 9.33 9.42 -15.06
C THR A 345 9.20 8.00 -15.63
N HIS A 346 9.85 7.75 -16.77
CA HIS A 346 9.87 6.45 -17.44
C HIS A 346 11.28 5.87 -17.39
N PHE A 347 11.38 4.59 -17.04
CA PHE A 347 12.62 3.83 -17.13
C PHE A 347 12.52 2.84 -18.30
N ASP A 348 13.34 3.04 -19.32
CA ASP A 348 13.38 2.19 -20.52
C ASP A 348 14.33 1.00 -20.32
N LYS A 349 14.04 0.13 -19.34
CA LYS A 349 14.85 -1.06 -19.06
C LYS A 349 14.01 -2.32 -19.12
N GLN A 350 14.44 -3.28 -19.93
CA GLN A 350 13.82 -4.60 -20.01
C GLN A 350 14.66 -5.66 -19.30
N TYR A 351 13.98 -6.60 -18.64
CA TYR A 351 14.63 -7.75 -18.00
C TYR A 351 14.20 -9.04 -18.67
N SER A 352 15.19 -9.83 -19.04
CA SER A 352 14.99 -11.23 -19.42
C SER A 352 14.72 -12.10 -18.20
N SER A 353 14.05 -13.23 -18.42
CA SER A 353 13.85 -14.27 -17.38
C SER A 353 15.18 -14.73 -16.76
N LYS A 354 16.26 -14.78 -17.56
CA LYS A 354 17.61 -15.13 -17.09
C LYS A 354 18.17 -14.09 -16.11
N GLU A 355 17.93 -12.80 -16.34
CA GLU A 355 18.36 -11.73 -15.42
C GLU A 355 17.57 -11.75 -14.11
N ILE A 356 16.29 -12.11 -14.16
CA ILE A 356 15.49 -12.30 -12.95
C ILE A 356 15.97 -13.54 -12.18
N GLN A 357 16.26 -14.65 -12.86
CA GLN A 357 16.87 -15.83 -12.23
C GLN A 357 18.23 -15.52 -11.60
N GLN A 358 19.01 -14.62 -12.19
CA GLN A 358 20.29 -14.18 -11.64
C GLN A 358 20.15 -13.54 -10.25
N LEU A 359 19.04 -12.86 -9.95
CA LEU A 359 18.78 -12.29 -8.62
C LEU A 359 18.72 -13.37 -7.54
N GLU A 360 18.14 -14.54 -7.84
CA GLU A 360 18.06 -15.66 -6.90
C GLU A 360 19.45 -16.22 -6.61
N PHE A 361 20.29 -16.38 -7.64
CA PHE A 361 21.67 -16.82 -7.47
C PHE A 361 22.51 -15.83 -6.66
N GLU A 362 22.36 -14.54 -6.93
CA GLU A 362 23.04 -13.49 -6.16
C GLU A 362 22.56 -13.47 -4.71
N LYS A 363 21.25 -13.58 -4.46
CA LYS A 363 20.69 -13.74 -3.12
C LYS A 363 21.35 -14.90 -2.38
N ILE A 364 21.39 -16.10 -2.97
CA ILE A 364 21.99 -17.29 -2.35
C ILE A 364 23.47 -17.08 -2.04
N LYS A 365 24.24 -16.47 -2.96
CA LYS A 365 25.65 -16.15 -2.75
C LYS A 365 25.86 -15.28 -1.51
N ILE A 366 25.03 -14.26 -1.32
CA ILE A 366 25.14 -13.32 -0.20
C ILE A 366 24.63 -13.97 1.09
N PHE A 367 23.57 -14.78 1.03
CA PHE A 367 23.08 -15.57 2.17
C PHE A 367 24.15 -16.52 2.74
N ASN A 368 24.97 -17.13 1.89
CA ASN A 368 26.08 -17.97 2.33
C ASN A 368 27.16 -17.19 3.12
N LYS A 369 27.18 -15.85 3.04
CA LYS A 369 28.06 -14.99 3.84
C LYS A 369 27.45 -14.58 5.18
N LEU A 370 26.13 -14.74 5.39
CA LEU A 370 25.42 -14.31 6.60
C LEU A 370 26.07 -14.79 7.91
N PRO A 371 26.48 -16.07 8.08
CA PRO A 371 27.10 -16.53 9.33
C PRO A 371 28.35 -15.72 9.73
N GLN A 372 29.01 -15.10 8.76
CA GLN A 372 30.26 -14.37 8.97
C GLN A 372 30.04 -12.92 9.42
N TYR A 373 28.82 -12.40 9.27
CA TYR A 373 28.45 -11.09 9.78
C TYR A 373 28.24 -11.12 11.29
N ASN A 374 27.63 -12.21 11.79
CA ASN A 374 27.20 -12.36 13.18
C ASN A 374 26.52 -11.10 13.72
N ASN A 375 25.54 -10.58 12.97
CA ASN A 375 24.85 -9.33 13.29
C ASN A 375 23.37 -9.43 12.89
N ILE A 376 22.50 -9.18 13.86
CA ILE A 376 21.05 -9.35 13.71
C ILE A 376 20.40 -8.34 12.75
N ILE A 377 20.97 -7.14 12.59
CA ILE A 377 20.49 -6.16 11.61
C ILE A 377 20.69 -6.70 10.19
N ILE A 378 21.85 -7.29 9.91
CA ILE A 378 22.13 -7.90 8.61
C ILE A 378 21.22 -9.09 8.36
N ALA A 379 20.98 -9.93 9.38
CA ALA A 379 20.01 -11.03 9.27
C ALA A 379 18.59 -10.51 8.91
N ASP A 380 18.12 -9.44 9.56
CA ASP A 380 16.82 -8.83 9.23
C ASP A 380 16.76 -8.27 7.80
N VAL A 381 17.86 -7.67 7.31
CA VAL A 381 17.97 -7.24 5.90
C VAL A 381 17.86 -8.43 4.95
N PHE A 382 18.49 -9.57 5.26
CA PHE A 382 18.40 -10.77 4.43
C PHE A 382 16.98 -11.32 4.35
N PHE A 383 16.27 -11.43 5.47
CA PHE A 383 14.88 -11.89 5.46
C PHE A 383 14.00 -11.03 4.54
N ARG A 384 14.18 -9.71 4.61
CA ARG A 384 13.43 -8.76 3.75
C ARG A 384 13.83 -8.86 2.29
N LEU A 385 15.11 -9.02 1.99
CA LEU A 385 15.57 -9.24 0.62
C LEU A 385 14.99 -10.54 0.04
N ASN A 386 14.85 -11.59 0.83
CA ASN A 386 14.19 -12.81 0.37
C ASN A 386 12.72 -12.58 0.01
N GLU A 387 11.99 -11.83 0.83
CA GLU A 387 10.60 -11.43 0.53
C GLU A 387 10.53 -10.57 -0.75
N VAL A 388 11.46 -9.63 -0.93
CA VAL A 388 11.53 -8.76 -2.11
C VAL A 388 11.79 -9.57 -3.38
N VAL A 389 12.80 -10.43 -3.37
CA VAL A 389 13.14 -11.28 -4.53
C VAL A 389 11.95 -12.15 -4.91
N ARG A 390 11.25 -12.70 -3.92
CA ARG A 390 10.04 -13.46 -4.16
C ARG A 390 8.92 -12.64 -4.81
N CYS A 391 8.68 -11.41 -4.35
CA CYS A 391 7.71 -10.51 -4.98
C CYS A 391 8.06 -10.26 -6.46
N VAL A 392 9.35 -10.13 -6.80
CA VAL A 392 9.84 -9.96 -8.18
C VAL A 392 9.53 -11.19 -9.04
N PHE A 393 9.78 -12.40 -8.53
CA PHE A 393 9.46 -13.63 -9.24
C PHE A 393 7.95 -13.81 -9.43
N ASP A 394 7.16 -13.61 -8.39
CA ASP A 394 5.71 -13.79 -8.44
C ASP A 394 5.05 -12.74 -9.33
N PHE A 395 5.58 -11.51 -9.40
CA PHE A 395 5.16 -10.50 -10.39
C PHE A 395 5.28 -11.02 -11.83
N CYS A 396 6.43 -11.62 -12.17
CA CYS A 396 6.66 -12.19 -13.50
C CYS A 396 5.76 -13.42 -13.77
N ASN A 397 5.52 -14.23 -12.74
CA ASN A 397 4.65 -15.40 -12.84
C ASN A 397 3.16 -15.02 -12.97
N MET A 398 2.73 -13.89 -12.39
CA MET A 398 1.37 -13.37 -12.53
C MET A 398 1.08 -12.90 -13.95
N GLU A 399 2.07 -12.34 -14.66
CA GLU A 399 1.91 -11.88 -16.06
C GLU A 399 1.46 -13.01 -16.99
N ASN A 400 1.84 -14.26 -16.68
CA ASN A 400 1.49 -15.45 -17.45
C ASN A 400 0.46 -16.34 -16.74
N GLU A 401 -0.22 -15.81 -15.70
CA GLU A 401 -1.18 -16.52 -14.83
C GLU A 401 -0.62 -17.78 -14.13
N ILE A 402 0.69 -18.02 -14.17
CA ILE A 402 1.34 -19.21 -13.61
C ILE A 402 1.11 -19.25 -12.09
N PHE A 403 1.33 -18.10 -11.43
CA PHE A 403 1.16 -17.98 -9.98
C PHE A 403 -0.24 -18.42 -9.53
N TYR A 404 -1.29 -17.90 -10.16
CA TYR A 404 -2.67 -18.22 -9.79
C TYR A 404 -3.04 -19.67 -10.10
N LYS A 405 -2.65 -20.18 -11.27
CA LYS A 405 -2.93 -21.57 -11.67
C LYS A 405 -2.27 -22.57 -10.73
N GLU A 406 -1.04 -22.30 -10.31
CA GLU A 406 -0.30 -23.16 -9.38
C GLU A 406 -1.00 -23.28 -8.01
N TRP A 407 -1.42 -22.16 -7.41
CA TRP A 407 -2.09 -22.16 -6.11
C TRP A 407 -3.51 -22.75 -6.15
N ILE A 408 -4.25 -22.51 -7.23
CA ILE A 408 -5.56 -23.15 -7.44
C ILE A 408 -5.39 -24.66 -7.59
N GLN A 409 -4.46 -25.13 -8.41
CA GLN A 409 -4.27 -26.57 -8.67
C GLN A 409 -3.74 -27.32 -7.46
N ARG A 410 -2.82 -26.73 -6.69
CA ARG A 410 -2.21 -27.40 -5.54
C ARG A 410 -3.08 -27.37 -4.30
N GLU A 411 -3.69 -26.22 -4.02
CA GLU A 411 -4.31 -25.93 -2.71
C GLU A 411 -5.76 -25.47 -2.80
N ASN A 412 -6.35 -25.43 -4.01
CA ASN A 412 -7.66 -24.81 -4.26
C ASN A 412 -7.73 -23.37 -3.73
N LEU A 413 -6.62 -22.65 -3.77
CA LEU A 413 -6.50 -21.29 -3.23
C LEU A 413 -6.69 -20.26 -4.34
N HIS A 414 -7.86 -19.62 -4.35
CA HIS A 414 -8.21 -18.59 -5.33
C HIS A 414 -7.65 -17.21 -4.91
N LEU A 415 -6.55 -16.79 -5.55
CA LEU A 415 -5.82 -15.57 -5.18
C LEU A 415 -6.09 -14.34 -6.05
N TYR A 416 -6.86 -14.46 -7.14
CA TYR A 416 -7.09 -13.37 -8.12
C TYR A 416 -7.60 -12.07 -7.48
N ASP A 417 -8.55 -12.18 -6.54
CA ASP A 417 -9.12 -11.01 -5.86
C ASP A 417 -8.30 -10.53 -4.66
N LEU A 418 -7.28 -11.29 -4.26
CA LEU A 418 -6.52 -11.04 -3.03
C LEU A 418 -5.16 -10.42 -3.29
N MET A 419 -4.51 -10.79 -4.39
CA MET A 419 -3.17 -10.35 -4.74
C MET A 419 -3.09 -10.03 -6.23
N ASP A 420 -2.60 -8.84 -6.56
CA ASP A 420 -2.27 -8.44 -7.92
C ASP A 420 -0.79 -8.04 -8.04
N GLN A 421 -0.36 -7.72 -9.26
CA GLN A 421 1.00 -7.28 -9.53
C GLN A 421 1.40 -6.02 -8.76
N GLN A 422 0.49 -5.04 -8.66
CA GLN A 422 0.77 -3.77 -8.00
C GLN A 422 0.95 -3.95 -6.49
N TYR A 423 0.15 -4.83 -5.88
CA TYR A 423 0.27 -5.25 -4.48
C TYR A 423 1.66 -5.82 -4.17
N LEU A 424 2.18 -6.70 -5.02
CA LEU A 424 3.53 -7.28 -4.83
C LEU A 424 4.62 -6.20 -4.91
N LEU A 425 4.49 -5.25 -5.83
CA LEU A 425 5.46 -4.18 -6.02
C LEU A 425 5.47 -3.19 -4.84
N TYR A 426 4.31 -2.77 -4.33
CA TYR A 426 4.24 -1.94 -3.12
C TYR A 426 4.77 -2.68 -1.88
N SER A 427 4.49 -3.97 -1.77
CA SER A 427 5.08 -4.83 -0.75
C SER A 427 6.60 -4.85 -0.83
N ALA A 428 7.17 -4.96 -2.04
CA ALA A 428 8.61 -4.95 -2.25
C ALA A 428 9.25 -3.59 -1.93
N ILE A 429 8.65 -2.48 -2.37
CA ILE A 429 9.16 -1.11 -2.16
C ILE A 429 9.34 -0.80 -0.67
N SER A 430 8.33 -1.10 0.16
CA SER A 430 8.41 -0.84 1.61
C SER A 430 9.57 -1.60 2.27
N ARG A 431 9.85 -2.83 1.81
CA ARG A 431 10.93 -3.69 2.31
C ARG A 431 12.29 -3.22 1.84
N ILE A 432 12.44 -2.82 0.58
CA ILE A 432 13.69 -2.25 0.03
C ILE A 432 14.06 -0.99 0.81
N TYR A 433 13.10 -0.09 1.02
CA TYR A 433 13.32 1.11 1.81
C TYR A 433 13.81 0.77 3.24
N SER A 434 13.15 -0.20 3.88
CA SER A 434 13.57 -0.67 5.20
C SER A 434 14.98 -1.27 5.21
N CYS A 435 15.37 -2.00 4.16
CA CYS A 435 16.72 -2.55 4.04
C CYS A 435 17.78 -1.45 4.03
N TYR A 436 17.57 -0.37 3.26
CA TYR A 436 18.50 0.76 3.24
C TYR A 436 18.65 1.42 4.61
N ASP A 437 17.57 1.67 5.33
CA ASP A 437 17.64 2.26 6.68
C ASP A 437 18.36 1.36 7.69
N LYS A 438 18.13 0.05 7.60
CA LYS A 438 18.84 -0.93 8.43
C LYS A 438 20.32 -0.98 8.11
N LEU A 439 20.69 -0.92 6.83
CA LEU A 439 22.08 -0.81 6.43
C LEU A 439 22.71 0.51 6.89
N SER A 440 21.95 1.62 6.87
CA SER A 440 22.38 2.88 7.44
C SER A 440 22.72 2.76 8.91
N ARG A 441 21.87 2.10 9.70
CA ARG A 441 22.14 1.83 11.11
C ARG A 441 23.35 0.93 11.30
N TYR A 442 23.44 -0.18 10.56
CA TYR A 442 24.59 -1.08 10.60
C TYR A 442 25.90 -0.34 10.34
N ILE A 443 25.90 0.58 9.37
CA ILE A 443 27.03 1.45 9.06
C ILE A 443 27.28 2.43 10.21
N SER A 444 26.26 3.14 10.71
CA SER A 444 26.39 4.09 11.83
C SER A 444 26.93 3.42 13.11
N GLU A 445 26.64 2.16 13.36
CA GLU A 445 27.14 1.40 14.53
C GLU A 445 28.63 1.04 14.41
N ARG A 446 29.15 0.91 13.19
CA ARG A 446 30.54 0.47 12.93
C ARG A 446 31.51 1.59 12.58
N TYR A 447 30.99 2.68 12.04
CA TYR A 447 31.79 3.74 11.44
C TYR A 447 31.52 5.07 12.17
N PRO A 448 32.40 5.49 13.10
CA PRO A 448 32.15 6.63 13.99
C PRO A 448 31.84 7.96 13.29
N GLN A 449 32.35 8.18 12.08
CA GLN A 449 32.06 9.38 11.28
C GLN A 449 30.59 9.47 10.87
N TYR A 450 29.90 8.33 10.80
CA TYR A 450 28.48 8.23 10.44
C TYR A 450 27.58 8.08 11.65
N LYS A 451 28.09 8.35 12.86
CA LYS A 451 27.31 8.27 14.10
C LYS A 451 26.00 9.07 13.97
N ASP A 452 24.92 8.52 14.52
CA ASP A 452 23.58 9.11 14.57
C ASP A 452 22.86 9.22 13.22
N ILE A 453 23.38 8.62 12.15
CA ILE A 453 22.65 8.52 10.86
C ILE A 453 21.63 7.38 10.96
N LYS A 454 20.35 7.75 10.91
CA LYS A 454 19.22 6.81 10.98
C LYS A 454 18.70 6.41 9.60
N TYR A 455 18.60 7.37 8.69
CA TYR A 455 18.05 7.15 7.35
C TYR A 455 19.17 7.11 6.33
N PHE A 456 19.10 6.19 5.35
CA PHE A 456 20.16 6.08 4.35
C PHE A 456 20.36 7.38 3.57
N HIS A 457 19.28 8.09 3.24
CA HIS A 457 19.36 9.38 2.55
C HIS A 457 20.12 10.47 3.36
N ASP A 458 20.20 10.36 4.70
CA ASP A 458 20.90 11.34 5.54
C ASP A 458 22.42 11.25 5.40
N PHE A 459 22.96 10.19 4.79
CA PHE A 459 24.40 10.14 4.47
C PHE A 459 24.84 11.33 3.63
N LYS A 460 23.98 11.93 2.78
CA LYS A 460 24.28 13.15 1.99
C LYS A 460 24.88 14.29 2.85
N LYS A 461 24.57 14.33 4.15
CA LYS A 461 25.03 15.39 5.08
C LYS A 461 26.40 15.12 5.72
N LYS A 462 26.89 13.88 5.67
CA LYS A 462 28.09 13.43 6.41
C LYS A 462 29.11 12.69 5.53
N LEU A 463 29.10 12.95 4.22
CA LEU A 463 30.02 12.32 3.28
C LEU A 463 31.46 12.82 3.51
N ASP A 464 32.40 11.89 3.49
CA ASP A 464 33.84 12.14 3.59
C ASP A 464 34.57 11.59 2.34
N LYS A 465 35.91 11.53 2.38
CA LYS A 465 36.72 10.98 1.28
C LYS A 465 37.04 9.48 1.44
N SER A 466 36.27 8.73 2.22
CA SER A 466 36.47 7.29 2.41
C SER A 466 35.94 6.47 1.24
N ALA A 467 36.49 5.26 1.05
CA ALA A 467 36.02 4.30 0.06
C ALA A 467 34.53 3.94 0.25
N LEU A 468 34.10 3.82 1.52
CA LEU A 468 32.69 3.60 1.86
C LEU A 468 31.80 4.80 1.48
N SER A 469 32.29 6.04 1.65
CA SER A 469 31.57 7.24 1.18
C SER A 469 31.35 7.20 -0.33
N TYR A 470 32.33 6.76 -1.13
CA TYR A 470 32.15 6.66 -2.58
C TYR A 470 31.02 5.68 -2.98
N ILE A 471 30.92 4.54 -2.30
CA ILE A 471 29.84 3.56 -2.56
C ILE A 471 28.49 4.12 -2.15
N ILE A 472 28.41 4.78 -1.00
CA ILE A 472 27.19 5.42 -0.54
C ILE A 472 26.76 6.53 -1.52
N VAL A 473 27.70 7.35 -2.00
CA VAL A 473 27.45 8.39 -3.01
C VAL A 473 26.95 7.82 -4.32
N ASP A 474 27.53 6.71 -4.79
CA ASP A 474 27.10 6.01 -6.00
C ASP A 474 25.61 5.62 -5.92
N ILE A 475 25.18 5.11 -4.77
CA ILE A 475 23.77 4.77 -4.52
C ILE A 475 22.90 6.03 -4.42
N LEU A 476 23.33 7.03 -3.65
CA LEU A 476 22.54 8.26 -3.41
C LEU A 476 22.36 9.14 -4.65
N ASN A 477 23.20 8.97 -5.67
CA ASN A 477 23.12 9.70 -6.93
C ASN A 477 22.48 8.88 -8.06
N ASP A 478 22.04 7.64 -7.78
CA ASP A 478 21.42 6.77 -8.77
C ASP A 478 19.93 7.08 -8.93
N ASP A 479 19.48 7.20 -10.19
CA ASP A 479 18.11 7.56 -10.53
C ASP A 479 17.07 6.58 -9.96
N TYR A 480 17.40 5.29 -9.85
CA TYR A 480 16.49 4.29 -9.29
C TYR A 480 16.38 4.42 -7.77
N TYR A 481 17.45 4.81 -7.08
CA TYR A 481 17.38 5.11 -5.64
C TYR A 481 16.58 6.38 -5.37
N GLU A 482 16.79 7.45 -6.14
CA GLU A 482 16.00 8.68 -5.99
C GLU A 482 14.51 8.41 -6.33
N GLY A 483 14.22 7.62 -7.37
CA GLY A 483 12.86 7.16 -7.66
C GLY A 483 12.21 6.37 -6.52
N LEU A 484 12.96 5.47 -5.86
CA LEU A 484 12.51 4.78 -4.65
C LEU A 484 12.24 5.77 -3.50
N TYR A 485 13.12 6.75 -3.30
CA TYR A 485 13.00 7.74 -2.24
C TYR A 485 11.75 8.63 -2.43
N ASP A 486 11.45 9.03 -3.66
CA ASP A 486 10.25 9.79 -3.99
C ASP A 486 8.98 8.96 -3.77
N LEU A 487 8.96 7.72 -4.28
CA LEU A 487 7.86 6.77 -4.10
C LEU A 487 7.52 6.55 -2.63
N ARG A 488 8.53 6.48 -1.76
CA ARG A 488 8.33 6.25 -0.34
C ARG A 488 7.42 7.32 0.28
N ASN A 489 7.54 8.58 -0.09
CA ASN A 489 6.66 9.62 0.43
C ASN A 489 5.30 9.62 -0.30
N ASP A 490 5.31 9.40 -1.61
CA ASP A 490 4.09 9.48 -2.42
C ASP A 490 3.10 8.35 -2.10
N ILE A 491 3.60 7.15 -1.78
CA ILE A 491 2.76 6.01 -1.35
C ILE A 491 1.96 6.29 -0.07
N TYR A 492 2.42 7.18 0.82
CA TYR A 492 1.65 7.51 2.04
C TYR A 492 0.79 8.77 1.89
N HIS A 493 1.24 9.76 1.12
CA HIS A 493 0.63 11.10 1.15
C HIS A 493 -0.01 11.52 -0.18
N ASN A 494 0.10 10.71 -1.23
CA ASN A 494 -0.40 11.05 -2.57
C ASN A 494 -1.21 9.89 -3.19
N LEU A 495 -1.71 10.08 -4.40
CA LEU A 495 -2.36 9.03 -5.18
C LEU A 495 -1.35 7.94 -5.56
N ARG A 496 -1.84 6.71 -5.72
CA ARG A 496 -1.06 5.58 -6.24
C ARG A 496 -0.59 5.87 -7.66
N ALA A 497 0.59 5.34 -8.01
CA ALA A 497 1.14 5.45 -9.34
C ALA A 497 0.20 4.79 -10.37
N GLY A 498 -0.02 5.47 -11.50
CA GLY A 498 -0.86 4.98 -12.60
C GLY A 498 -2.36 5.09 -12.45
N THR A 499 -2.90 5.42 -11.27
CA THR A 499 -4.37 5.46 -11.04
C THR A 499 -5.13 6.40 -11.97
N LEU A 500 -4.49 7.45 -12.50
CA LEU A 500 -5.13 8.41 -13.42
C LEU A 500 -5.12 8.02 -14.90
N HIS A 501 -4.36 6.99 -15.26
CA HIS A 501 -4.07 6.63 -16.66
C HIS A 501 -4.76 5.34 -17.11
N GLY A 502 -5.66 4.79 -16.28
CA GLY A 502 -6.38 3.55 -16.56
C GLY A 502 -5.46 2.34 -16.68
N GLU A 503 -5.94 1.28 -17.32
CA GLU A 503 -5.25 -0.02 -17.38
C GLU A 503 -3.87 0.06 -18.06
N GLU A 504 -3.78 0.66 -19.26
CA GLU A 504 -2.49 0.82 -19.95
C GLU A 504 -1.50 1.63 -19.12
N GLY A 505 -1.99 2.68 -18.45
CA GLY A 505 -1.22 3.44 -17.49
C GLY A 505 -0.72 2.59 -16.34
N LEU A 506 -1.63 1.87 -15.65
CA LEU A 506 -1.29 1.00 -14.53
C LEU A 506 -0.27 -0.07 -14.92
N VAL A 507 -0.37 -0.66 -16.12
CA VAL A 507 0.61 -1.60 -16.64
C VAL A 507 1.99 -0.93 -16.78
N ASN A 508 2.05 0.23 -17.44
CA ASN A 508 3.30 0.97 -17.60
C ASN A 508 3.91 1.37 -16.24
N PHE A 509 3.09 1.84 -15.29
CA PHE A 509 3.58 2.19 -13.96
C PHE A 509 4.03 0.99 -13.16
N ASN A 510 3.31 -0.14 -13.21
CA ASN A 510 3.75 -1.37 -12.57
C ASN A 510 5.12 -1.80 -13.12
N TYR A 511 5.37 -1.62 -14.41
CA TYR A 511 6.68 -1.87 -14.99
C TYR A 511 7.77 -0.92 -14.47
N THR A 512 7.49 0.39 -14.38
CA THR A 512 8.39 1.37 -13.74
C THR A 512 8.71 0.98 -12.30
N LEU A 513 7.70 0.63 -11.50
CA LEU A 513 7.88 0.17 -10.12
C LEU A 513 8.73 -1.11 -10.06
N PHE A 514 8.49 -2.05 -10.97
CA PHE A 514 9.26 -3.29 -11.08
C PHE A 514 10.75 -3.02 -11.34
N ILE A 515 11.09 -2.11 -12.26
CA ILE A 515 12.48 -1.74 -12.54
C ILE A 515 13.15 -1.14 -11.30
N ILE A 516 12.46 -0.21 -10.62
CA ILE A 516 12.96 0.41 -9.37
C ILE A 516 13.24 -0.65 -8.31
N VAL A 517 12.32 -1.62 -8.15
CA VAL A 517 12.46 -2.74 -7.21
C VAL A 517 13.69 -3.59 -7.56
N VAL A 518 13.83 -4.01 -8.81
CA VAL A 518 14.93 -4.88 -9.25
C VAL A 518 16.29 -4.18 -9.09
N GLU A 519 16.42 -2.94 -9.55
CA GLU A 519 17.71 -2.22 -9.49
C GLU A 519 18.13 -1.91 -8.06
N ASN A 520 17.20 -1.50 -7.19
CA ASN A 520 17.53 -1.29 -5.78
C ASN A 520 17.84 -2.60 -5.06
N THR A 521 17.20 -3.71 -5.42
CA THR A 521 17.53 -5.04 -4.88
C THR A 521 18.98 -5.40 -5.18
N LYS A 522 19.42 -5.25 -6.44
CA LYS A 522 20.82 -5.47 -6.85
C LYS A 522 21.79 -4.56 -6.10
N LYS A 523 21.43 -3.29 -5.90
CA LYS A 523 22.26 -2.32 -5.15
C LYS A 523 22.43 -2.68 -3.69
N ILE A 524 21.35 -3.09 -3.02
CA ILE A 524 21.42 -3.55 -1.63
C ILE A 524 22.30 -4.79 -1.54
N MET A 525 22.11 -5.74 -2.45
CA MET A 525 22.92 -6.96 -2.54
C MET A 525 24.42 -6.65 -2.72
N LYS A 526 24.74 -5.74 -3.65
CA LYS A 526 26.11 -5.25 -3.87
C LYS A 526 26.67 -4.53 -2.64
N LEU A 527 25.89 -3.64 -2.00
CA LEU A 527 26.31 -2.92 -0.80
C LEU A 527 26.63 -3.89 0.35
N ILE A 528 25.84 -4.96 0.53
CA ILE A 528 26.16 -6.01 1.49
C ILE A 528 27.48 -6.68 1.09
N ASP A 529 27.66 -7.09 -0.16
CA ASP A 529 28.92 -7.69 -0.61
C ASP A 529 30.13 -6.77 -0.37
N ASP A 530 30.01 -5.47 -0.67
CA ASP A 530 31.05 -4.48 -0.45
C ASP A 530 31.36 -4.33 1.05
N LEU A 531 30.34 -4.20 1.91
CA LEU A 531 30.50 -4.11 3.36
C LEU A 531 31.19 -5.34 3.96
N TYR A 532 30.95 -6.52 3.41
CA TYR A 532 31.66 -7.75 3.77
C TYR A 532 33.14 -7.68 3.37
N GLU A 533 33.44 -7.21 2.16
CA GLU A 533 34.81 -7.08 1.68
C GLU A 533 35.61 -6.04 2.49
N PHE A 534 35.00 -4.89 2.82
CA PHE A 534 35.60 -3.90 3.71
C PHE A 534 35.95 -4.48 5.08
N LYS A 535 35.09 -5.33 5.65
CA LYS A 535 35.36 -6.01 6.92
C LYS A 535 36.58 -6.94 6.84
N ASN A 536 36.84 -7.55 5.68
CA ASN A 536 37.86 -8.58 5.50
C ASN A 536 39.16 -8.09 4.86
N GLN A 537 39.26 -6.81 4.47
CA GLN A 537 40.52 -6.24 3.99
C GLN A 537 41.58 -6.24 5.10
N LYS A 538 42.70 -6.92 4.85
CA LYS A 538 43.87 -6.90 5.74
C LYS A 538 44.57 -5.55 5.62
N ILE A 539 44.40 -4.71 6.62
CA ILE A 539 45.11 -3.42 6.73
C ILE A 539 46.45 -3.63 7.43
N GLY A 540 47.50 -2.97 6.94
CA GLY A 540 48.76 -2.93 7.66
C GLY A 540 48.60 -2.26 9.02
N ARG A 541 49.16 -2.81 10.09
CA ARG A 541 49.07 -2.25 11.47
C ARG A 541 49.34 -0.74 11.58
N ASN A 542 50.14 -0.19 10.68
CA ASN A 542 50.53 1.22 10.66
C ASN A 542 49.77 2.09 9.64
N GLU A 543 48.92 1.50 8.81
CA GLU A 543 48.08 2.21 7.85
C GLU A 543 46.87 2.84 8.57
N PRO A 544 46.29 3.92 8.02
CA PRO A 544 45.04 4.49 8.52
C PRO A 544 43.94 3.43 8.57
N CYS A 545 43.17 3.43 9.66
CA CYS A 545 42.06 2.51 9.85
C CYS A 545 40.99 2.73 8.77
N LEU A 546 40.50 1.64 8.16
CA LEU A 546 39.42 1.69 7.16
C LEU A 546 38.11 2.24 7.72
N CYS A 547 37.97 2.34 9.04
CA CYS A 547 36.82 3.01 9.63
C CYS A 547 36.81 4.53 9.41
N GLY A 548 37.82 5.13 8.78
CA GLY A 548 37.85 6.56 8.49
C GLY A 548 38.24 7.46 9.67
N SER A 549 38.62 6.88 10.82
CA SER A 549 39.03 7.64 12.01
C SER A 549 40.32 8.44 11.85
N GLY A 550 41.10 8.20 10.79
CA GLY A 550 42.44 8.77 10.58
C GLY A 550 43.52 8.21 11.53
N LEU A 551 43.14 7.36 12.49
CA LEU A 551 44.08 6.67 13.38
C LEU A 551 44.69 5.45 12.70
N LYS A 552 45.90 5.04 13.11
CA LYS A 552 46.51 3.78 12.64
C LYS A 552 45.62 2.59 13.02
N SER A 553 45.50 1.56 12.18
CA SER A 553 44.69 0.35 12.44
C SER A 553 44.92 -0.20 13.85
N LYS A 554 46.20 -0.33 14.25
CA LYS A 554 46.61 -0.80 15.59
C LYS A 554 46.15 0.03 16.78
N LYS A 555 45.71 1.27 16.54
CA LYS A 555 45.23 2.24 17.55
C LYS A 555 43.73 2.48 17.45
N CYS A 556 43.03 1.79 16.55
CA CYS A 556 41.62 1.98 16.29
C CYS A 556 40.87 0.64 16.34
N CYS A 557 40.57 0.03 15.19
CA CYS A 557 39.74 -1.18 15.12
C CYS A 557 40.54 -2.50 15.18
N GLY A 558 41.89 -2.46 15.26
CA GLY A 558 42.72 -3.66 15.39
C GLY A 558 44.12 -3.53 14.81
#